data_AF-A0A1E4MBR5-F1
#
_entry.id   AF-A0A1E4MBR5-F1
#
_cell.length_a   1.000
_cell.length_b   1.000
_cell.length_c   1.000
_cell.angle_alpha   90.00
_cell.angle_beta   90.00
_cell.angle_gamma   90.00
#
_symmetry.space_group_name_H-M   'P 1'
#
loop_
_entity.id
_entity.type
_entity.pdbx_description
1 polymer ?
#
loop_
_entity_poly.entity_id
_entity_poly.type
_entity_poly.pdbx_seq_one_letter_code
_entity_poly.pdbx_strand_id
1 'polypeptide(L)'
;MFRLALEGEVSRHRPLLELADVASDAPGTYARHVAKIGGAAFHLWGGDDLLSMLRRLLDNEEAEGEAAFELGLAHLSRALDGADMATILAGLETAHLFFERAAQVDDERADARAYRSAIDIVTGFAANRDAGEMQDAFADLMAAGRERAAVLHGGGVAAWLAPRLDEDLEWFELARRLRYAAGNLGRPSWVHAAATMDQILAIYNARCTIAHGDGLRSLLRPRIEASFVRERGLAAHLDDLLAEAAWPDPQRAIAEELRARLDVNHRSGPGQGKAGGNDRYPLLARILPAGSALEQLPEAMVRSVELALVDYETRPQAVANPVLQRTLATIRAALSASSEYEGSVREAFDAVLQQILVFCSDRQNAEIRDLGTRGEYLRAEHPSESDLQLDLREFLVGNLTGADVLAEVRGVATGRTDLRVSFGGPTFIIELKKHDGHLSQEAANRYRAQAASYQASNVRLGFLGVLEVVDRTGPVPSLEECFWHSAYVPDGGDLTRHLIVFKVPARLKPPSKLR
;
A
#
# COMPACT_ATOMS: atom_id res chain seq x y z
N MET A 1 15.95 -13.39 46.95
CA MET A 1 14.75 -12.69 47.46
C MET A 1 14.01 -11.99 46.33
N PHE A 2 14.62 -11.02 45.62
CA PHE A 2 13.99 -10.29 44.50
C PHE A 2 13.39 -11.18 43.42
N ARG A 3 14.15 -12.17 42.92
CA ARG A 3 13.65 -13.15 41.95
C ARG A 3 12.36 -13.86 42.40
N LEU A 4 12.34 -14.37 43.63
CA LEU A 4 11.17 -15.05 44.21
C LEU A 4 9.98 -14.09 44.33
N ALA A 5 10.22 -12.81 44.62
CA ALA A 5 9.16 -11.81 44.71
C ALA A 5 8.61 -11.44 43.33
N LEU A 6 9.47 -11.36 42.30
CA LEU A 6 9.07 -11.11 40.91
C LEU A 6 8.29 -12.31 40.33
N GLU A 7 8.64 -13.54 40.74
CA GLU A 7 7.93 -14.78 40.38
C GLU A 7 6.62 -14.97 41.19
N GLY A 8 6.32 -14.10 42.17
CA GLY A 8 5.11 -14.15 42.99
C GLY A 8 5.15 -15.16 44.15
N GLU A 9 6.29 -15.83 44.36
CA GLU A 9 6.50 -16.85 45.38
C GLU A 9 6.63 -16.27 46.80
N VAL A 10 6.95 -14.98 46.93
CA VAL A 10 7.03 -14.26 48.22
C VAL A 10 6.47 -12.83 48.14
N SER A 11 6.16 -12.25 49.29
CA SER A 11 5.62 -10.87 49.38
C SER A 11 6.57 -9.81 48.79
N ARG A 12 6.01 -8.90 47.98
CA ARG A 12 6.72 -7.78 47.34
C ARG A 12 7.17 -6.67 48.29
N HIS A 13 6.57 -6.56 49.48
CA HIS A 13 6.74 -5.37 50.34
C HIS A 13 8.17 -5.17 50.84
N ARG A 14 8.84 -6.24 51.28
CA ARG A 14 10.21 -6.15 51.79
C ARG A 14 11.21 -5.85 50.65
N PRO A 15 11.21 -6.58 49.52
CA PRO A 15 12.01 -6.21 48.34
C PRO A 15 11.81 -4.76 47.88
N LEU A 16 10.56 -4.29 47.83
CA LEU A 16 10.26 -2.94 47.35
C LEU A 16 10.85 -1.86 48.27
N LEU A 17 10.77 -2.02 49.59
CA LEU A 17 11.43 -1.14 50.56
C LEU A 17 12.95 -1.07 50.33
N GLU A 18 13.60 -2.23 50.18
CA GLU A 18 15.05 -2.30 49.99
C GLU A 18 15.49 -1.67 48.66
N LEU A 19 14.68 -1.74 47.59
CA LEU A 19 14.95 -1.01 46.35
C LEU A 19 14.74 0.49 46.55
N ALA A 20 13.61 0.89 47.15
CA ALA A 20 13.23 2.27 47.32
C ALA A 20 14.19 3.09 48.20
N ASP A 21 15.07 2.45 48.97
CA ASP A 21 16.05 3.11 49.83
C ASP A 21 17.45 3.25 49.19
N VAL A 22 17.66 2.73 47.97
CA VAL A 22 18.98 2.85 47.32
C VAL A 22 19.29 4.30 46.95
N ALA A 23 20.47 4.76 47.40
CA ALA A 23 21.02 6.09 47.19
C ALA A 23 21.88 6.16 45.92
N SER A 24 22.12 7.38 45.43
CA SER A 24 22.90 7.63 44.21
C SER A 24 24.40 7.37 44.38
N ASP A 25 24.93 7.35 45.60
CA ASP A 25 26.34 7.08 45.93
C ASP A 25 26.66 5.58 46.08
N ALA A 26 25.69 4.71 45.79
CA ALA A 26 25.91 3.27 45.81
C ALA A 26 26.97 2.83 44.78
N PRO A 27 27.72 1.74 45.02
CA PRO A 27 28.74 1.26 44.08
C PRO A 27 28.17 1.07 42.66
N GLY A 28 28.84 1.60 41.64
CA GLY A 28 28.28 1.74 40.28
C GLY A 28 27.75 0.44 39.67
N THR A 29 28.53 -0.64 39.74
CA THR A 29 28.09 -1.97 39.29
C THR A 29 26.86 -2.47 40.05
N TYR A 30 26.77 -2.24 41.36
CA TYR A 30 25.59 -2.58 42.15
C TYR A 30 24.39 -1.72 41.76
N ALA A 31 24.57 -0.41 41.65
CA ALA A 31 23.53 0.54 41.23
C ALA A 31 22.94 0.19 39.85
N ARG A 32 23.78 -0.23 38.89
CA ARG A 32 23.33 -0.69 37.56
C ARG A 32 22.40 -1.90 37.64
N HIS A 33 22.75 -2.91 38.45
CA HIS A 33 21.89 -4.09 38.65
C HIS A 33 20.61 -3.74 39.42
N VAL A 34 20.70 -2.84 40.39
CA VAL A 34 19.53 -2.33 41.12
C VAL A 34 18.58 -1.61 40.18
N ALA A 35 19.08 -0.77 39.27
CA ALA A 35 18.27 -0.10 38.26
C ALA A 35 17.51 -1.13 37.40
N LYS A 36 18.19 -2.17 36.91
CA LYS A 36 17.57 -3.27 36.15
C LYS A 36 16.44 -3.94 36.91
N ILE A 37 16.70 -4.32 38.17
CA ILE A 37 15.73 -5.00 39.03
C ILE A 37 14.56 -4.06 39.36
N GLY A 38 14.84 -2.79 39.61
CA GLY A 38 13.86 -1.75 39.89
C GLY A 38 12.89 -1.53 38.73
N GLY A 39 13.40 -1.45 37.51
CA GLY A 39 12.57 -1.39 36.32
C GLY A 39 11.73 -2.66 36.16
N ALA A 40 12.34 -3.85 36.26
CA ALA A 40 11.59 -5.11 36.18
C ALA A 40 10.47 -5.21 37.24
N ALA A 41 10.76 -4.76 38.46
CA ALA A 41 9.79 -4.65 39.53
C ALA A 41 8.66 -3.67 39.20
N PHE A 42 8.94 -2.52 38.57
CA PHE A 42 7.94 -1.54 38.19
C PHE A 42 6.90 -2.13 37.23
N HIS A 43 7.33 -2.89 36.22
CA HIS A 43 6.40 -3.50 35.25
C HIS A 43 5.47 -4.55 35.89
N LEU A 44 5.89 -5.18 36.98
CA LEU A 44 5.07 -6.17 37.69
C LEU A 44 4.22 -5.58 38.82
N TRP A 45 4.72 -4.56 39.50
CA TRP A 45 4.13 -4.07 40.76
C TRP A 45 3.57 -2.66 40.66
N GLY A 46 4.01 -1.87 39.68
CA GLY A 46 3.81 -0.42 39.59
C GLY A 46 4.49 0.34 40.74
N GLY A 47 4.07 1.60 40.93
CA GLY A 47 4.44 2.43 42.09
C GLY A 47 5.47 3.52 41.78
N ASP A 48 5.18 4.73 42.29
CA ASP A 48 6.03 5.91 42.07
C ASP A 48 7.35 5.87 42.87
N ASP A 49 7.44 5.02 43.90
CA ASP A 49 8.66 4.83 44.70
C ASP A 49 9.80 4.24 43.86
N LEU A 50 9.49 3.28 42.97
CA LEU A 50 10.48 2.68 42.06
C LEU A 50 10.94 3.69 41.00
N LEU A 51 10.05 4.54 40.51
CA LEU A 51 10.41 5.62 39.58
C LEU A 51 11.29 6.68 40.27
N SER A 52 10.97 7.00 41.52
CA SER A 52 11.77 7.92 42.33
C SER A 52 13.17 7.37 42.58
N MET A 53 13.27 6.06 42.85
CA MET A 53 14.56 5.39 42.96
C MET A 53 15.35 5.44 41.65
N LEU A 54 14.73 5.07 40.51
CA LEU A 54 15.42 5.11 39.21
C LEU A 54 15.88 6.53 38.87
N ARG A 55 15.08 7.56 39.19
CA ARG A 55 15.48 8.97 39.02
C ARG A 55 16.70 9.34 39.85
N ARG A 56 16.81 8.86 41.09
CA ARG A 56 18.03 9.09 41.89
C ARG A 56 19.24 8.39 41.29
N LEU A 57 19.07 7.22 40.68
CA LEU A 57 20.17 6.50 40.04
C LEU A 57 20.65 7.14 38.73
N LEU A 58 19.93 8.14 38.20
CA LEU A 58 20.45 8.98 37.10
C LEU A 58 21.66 9.82 37.52
N ASP A 59 21.84 10.08 38.82
CA ASP A 59 22.99 10.83 39.36
C ASP A 59 24.21 9.92 39.63
N ASN A 60 24.14 8.64 39.26
CA ASN A 60 25.25 7.69 39.37
C ASN A 60 25.83 7.41 37.98
N GLU A 61 27.04 7.89 37.69
CA GLU A 61 27.66 7.81 36.36
C GLU A 61 27.67 6.39 35.75
N GLU A 62 27.90 5.36 36.57
CA GLU A 62 27.97 3.97 36.12
C GLU A 62 26.61 3.29 35.93
N ALA A 63 25.55 3.84 36.52
CA ALA A 63 24.19 3.30 36.46
C ALA A 63 23.24 4.17 35.62
N GLU A 64 23.65 5.39 35.25
CA GLU A 64 22.83 6.37 34.54
C GLU A 64 22.18 5.79 33.28
N GLY A 65 22.96 5.10 32.44
CA GLY A 65 22.44 4.49 31.21
C GLY A 65 21.34 3.45 31.47
N GLU A 66 21.50 2.59 32.49
CA GLU A 66 20.49 1.60 32.85
C GLU A 66 19.26 2.23 33.51
N ALA A 67 19.47 3.20 34.40
CA ALA A 67 18.40 3.94 35.06
C ALA A 67 17.55 4.72 34.04
N ALA A 68 18.19 5.39 33.07
CA ALA A 68 17.52 6.08 31.99
C ALA A 68 16.73 5.10 31.11
N PHE A 69 17.30 3.96 30.74
CA PHE A 69 16.60 2.96 29.94
C PHE A 69 15.35 2.41 30.64
N GLU A 70 15.46 2.02 31.91
CA GLU A 70 14.32 1.49 32.67
C GLU A 70 13.26 2.56 32.95
N LEU A 71 13.65 3.84 33.11
CA LEU A 71 12.69 4.95 33.12
C LEU A 71 11.98 5.12 31.77
N GLY A 72 12.70 4.94 30.65
CA GLY A 72 12.13 4.95 29.31
C GLY A 72 11.03 3.89 29.15
N LEU A 73 11.31 2.64 29.55
CA LEU A 73 10.31 1.56 29.52
C LEU A 73 9.11 1.84 30.43
N ALA A 74 9.36 2.37 31.64
CA ALA A 74 8.29 2.71 32.57
C ALA A 74 7.38 3.82 32.04
N HIS A 75 7.96 4.89 31.48
CA HIS A 75 7.21 5.98 30.86
C HIS A 75 6.48 5.54 29.60
N LEU A 76 7.07 4.65 28.79
CA LEU A 76 6.42 4.05 27.63
C LEU A 76 5.17 3.27 28.05
N SER A 77 5.27 2.41 29.06
CA SER A 77 4.12 1.65 29.59
C SER A 77 3.01 2.59 30.10
N ARG A 78 3.35 3.59 30.93
CA ARG A 78 2.37 4.58 31.42
C ARG A 78 1.74 5.41 30.30
N ALA A 79 2.49 5.74 29.26
CA ALA A 79 1.98 6.49 28.12
C ALA A 79 0.89 5.71 27.40
N LEU A 80 1.08 4.40 27.21
CA LEU A 80 0.15 3.53 26.49
C LEU A 80 -1.11 3.18 27.31
N ASP A 81 -1.09 3.44 28.61
CA ASP A 81 -2.25 3.40 29.51
C ASP A 81 -2.96 4.77 29.63
N GLY A 82 -2.52 5.79 28.88
CA GLY A 82 -3.10 7.13 28.89
C GLY A 82 -4.57 7.16 28.45
N ALA A 83 -5.37 8.00 29.10
CA ALA A 83 -6.82 8.11 28.83
C ALA A 83 -7.16 8.93 27.58
N ASP A 84 -6.22 9.75 27.10
CA ASP A 84 -6.41 10.66 25.97
C ASP A 84 -5.11 10.83 25.16
N MET A 85 -5.28 11.32 23.92
CA MET A 85 -4.19 11.48 22.96
C MET A 85 -3.05 12.40 23.46
N ALA A 86 -3.38 13.48 24.17
CA ALA A 86 -2.38 14.42 24.63
C ALA A 86 -1.50 13.79 25.73
N THR A 87 -2.12 13.06 26.65
CA THR A 87 -1.43 12.29 27.69
C THR A 87 -0.53 11.21 27.08
N ILE A 88 -1.02 10.49 26.06
CA ILE A 88 -0.23 9.46 25.36
C ILE A 88 0.99 10.09 24.69
N LEU A 89 0.81 11.15 23.89
CA LEU A 89 1.91 11.79 23.16
C LEU A 89 2.98 12.38 24.10
N ALA A 90 2.57 13.06 25.17
CA ALA A 90 3.50 13.59 26.17
C ALA A 90 4.29 12.49 26.90
N GLY A 91 3.63 11.36 27.18
CA GLY A 91 4.27 10.19 27.77
C GLY A 91 5.29 9.54 26.83
N LEU A 92 4.95 9.41 25.54
CA LEU A 92 5.86 8.89 24.50
C LEU A 92 7.07 9.81 24.29
N GLU A 93 6.87 11.13 24.30
CA GLU A 93 7.96 12.11 24.24
C GLU A 93 8.91 11.97 25.44
N THR A 94 8.35 11.79 26.65
CA THR A 94 9.15 11.56 27.85
C THR A 94 9.95 10.26 27.76
N ALA A 95 9.34 9.18 27.29
CA ALA A 95 10.02 7.90 27.09
C ALA A 95 11.15 8.04 26.05
N HIS A 96 10.89 8.73 24.94
CA HIS A 96 11.87 9.01 23.90
C HIS A 96 13.11 9.72 24.47
N LEU A 97 12.94 10.77 25.27
CA LEU A 97 14.05 11.50 25.91
C LEU A 97 14.91 10.61 26.82
N PHE A 98 14.27 9.68 27.54
CA PHE A 98 15.00 8.74 28.39
C PHE A 98 15.79 7.69 27.60
N PHE A 99 15.22 7.17 26.52
CA PHE A 99 15.96 6.27 25.62
C PHE A 99 17.10 6.97 24.91
N GLU A 100 16.90 8.23 24.50
CA GLU A 100 17.96 9.06 23.94
C GLU A 100 19.10 9.26 24.95
N ARG A 101 18.78 9.62 26.20
CA ARG A 101 19.78 9.75 27.27
C ARG A 101 20.54 8.45 27.50
N ALA A 102 19.84 7.31 27.57
CA ALA A 102 20.47 6.00 27.75
C ALA A 102 21.45 5.68 26.60
N ALA A 103 21.07 5.98 25.36
CA ALA A 103 21.91 5.75 24.18
C ALA A 103 23.10 6.72 24.08
N GLN A 104 23.00 7.93 24.64
CA GLN A 104 24.10 8.91 24.68
C GLN A 104 25.14 8.58 25.75
N VAL A 105 24.72 7.98 26.86
CA VAL A 105 25.61 7.60 27.98
C VAL A 105 26.37 6.31 27.66
N ASP A 106 25.75 5.39 26.93
CA ASP A 106 26.32 4.10 26.58
C ASP A 106 26.03 3.76 25.10
N ASP A 107 27.04 3.96 24.25
CA ASP A 107 26.96 3.72 22.81
C ASP A 107 26.68 2.24 22.46
N GLU A 108 26.89 1.29 23.39
CA GLU A 108 26.58 -0.13 23.18
C GLU A 108 25.08 -0.44 23.37
N ARG A 109 24.26 0.53 23.80
CA ARG A 109 22.80 0.40 24.02
C ARG A 109 21.99 0.42 22.73
N ALA A 110 22.19 -0.62 21.93
CA ALA A 110 21.36 -0.89 20.76
C ALA A 110 19.86 -1.02 21.10
N ASP A 111 19.53 -1.45 22.32
CA ASP A 111 18.14 -1.51 22.78
C ASP A 111 17.49 -0.14 22.97
N ALA A 112 18.18 0.79 23.63
CA ALA A 112 17.70 2.16 23.78
C ALA A 112 17.46 2.82 22.42
N ARG A 113 18.38 2.65 21.46
CA ARG A 113 18.20 3.14 20.08
C ARG A 113 17.00 2.51 19.38
N ALA A 114 16.76 1.22 19.58
CA ALA A 114 15.62 0.53 18.99
C ALA A 114 14.29 1.10 19.51
N TYR A 115 14.15 1.26 20.83
CA TYR A 115 12.93 1.84 21.42
C TYR A 115 12.70 3.29 21.00
N ARG A 116 13.77 4.12 20.96
CA ARG A 116 13.69 5.49 20.45
C ARG A 116 13.13 5.52 19.02
N SER A 117 13.72 4.73 18.13
CA SER A 117 13.33 4.66 16.73
C SER A 117 11.91 4.12 16.54
N ALA A 118 11.48 3.16 17.38
CA ALA A 118 10.12 2.65 17.37
C ALA A 118 9.10 3.74 17.76
N ILE A 119 9.40 4.58 18.75
CA ILE A 119 8.57 5.73 19.12
C ILE A 119 8.48 6.73 17.97
N ASP A 120 9.59 7.03 17.28
CA ASP A 120 9.61 7.93 16.11
C ASP A 120 8.72 7.41 14.98
N ILE A 121 8.74 6.10 14.72
CA ILE A 121 7.91 5.46 13.69
C ILE A 121 6.42 5.52 14.08
N VAL A 122 6.10 5.25 15.34
CA VAL A 122 4.71 5.24 15.83
C VAL A 122 4.11 6.64 15.83
N THR A 123 4.85 7.62 16.37
CA THR A 123 4.42 9.02 16.40
C THR A 123 4.42 9.65 15.00
N GLY A 124 5.42 9.35 14.17
CA GLY A 124 5.46 9.73 12.77
C GLY A 124 4.29 9.16 11.98
N PHE A 125 3.93 7.89 12.22
CA PHE A 125 2.76 7.28 11.62
C PHE A 125 1.49 8.02 12.04
N ALA A 126 1.30 8.28 13.34
CA ALA A 126 0.13 9.01 13.84
C ALA A 126 0.03 10.45 13.29
N ALA A 127 1.18 11.10 13.06
CA ALA A 127 1.30 12.43 12.46
C ALA A 127 1.13 12.46 10.94
N ASN A 128 0.69 11.36 10.32
CA ASN A 128 0.46 11.23 8.88
C ASN A 128 1.72 11.37 7.99
N ARG A 129 2.92 11.12 8.54
CA ARG A 129 4.16 11.07 7.74
C ARG A 129 4.14 9.88 6.78
N ASP A 130 4.70 10.05 5.59
CA ASP A 130 4.80 8.97 4.61
C ASP A 130 5.95 7.99 4.93
N ALA A 131 6.04 6.90 4.16
CA ALA A 131 7.07 5.88 4.38
C ALA A 131 8.50 6.37 4.09
N GLY A 132 8.66 7.38 3.21
CA GLY A 132 9.95 7.99 2.91
C GLY A 132 10.42 8.91 4.03
N GLU A 133 9.52 9.70 4.62
CA GLU A 133 9.81 10.59 5.76
C GLU A 133 10.22 9.82 7.03
N MET A 134 9.77 8.58 7.19
CA MET A 134 10.12 7.71 8.32
C MET A 134 11.31 6.79 8.02
N GLN A 135 11.91 6.85 6.82
CA GLN A 135 12.89 5.89 6.35
C GLN A 135 14.16 5.85 7.22
N ASP A 136 14.59 6.98 7.76
CA ASP A 136 15.77 7.06 8.61
C ASP A 136 15.54 6.35 9.95
N ALA A 137 14.39 6.61 10.60
CA ALA A 137 13.99 5.90 11.82
C ALA A 137 13.86 4.39 11.58
N PHE A 138 13.39 3.96 10.40
CA PHE A 138 13.40 2.55 10.02
C PHE A 138 14.81 1.98 9.86
N ALA A 139 15.72 2.71 9.23
CA ALA A 139 17.10 2.26 9.05
C ALA A 139 17.80 2.11 10.40
N ASP A 140 17.62 3.07 11.31
CA ASP A 140 18.17 3.05 12.66
C ASP A 140 17.60 1.88 13.48
N LEU A 141 16.29 1.66 13.44
CA LEU A 141 15.66 0.52 14.11
C LEU A 141 16.23 -0.82 13.61
N MET A 142 16.44 -0.97 12.30
CA MET A 142 17.00 -2.18 11.70
C MET A 142 18.48 -2.39 12.06
N ALA A 143 19.26 -1.31 12.20
CA ALA A 143 20.64 -1.39 12.67
C ALA A 143 20.70 -1.81 14.14
N ALA A 144 19.97 -1.09 14.99
CA ALA A 144 19.85 -1.36 16.42
C ALA A 144 19.33 -2.77 16.73
N GLY A 145 18.31 -3.24 16.00
CA GLY A 145 17.79 -4.60 16.15
C GLY A 145 18.81 -5.69 15.81
N ARG A 146 19.65 -5.49 14.78
CA ARG A 146 20.71 -6.44 14.42
C ARG A 146 21.82 -6.51 15.46
N GLU A 147 22.23 -5.35 15.98
CA GLU A 147 23.22 -5.27 17.07
C GLU A 147 22.71 -5.96 18.32
N ARG A 148 21.45 -5.69 18.70
CA ARG A 148 20.80 -6.36 19.84
C ARG A 148 20.72 -7.87 19.64
N ALA A 149 20.32 -8.33 18.46
CA ALA A 149 20.27 -9.77 18.15
C ALA A 149 21.66 -10.42 18.27
N ALA A 150 22.73 -9.75 17.80
CA ALA A 150 24.10 -10.25 17.93
C ALA A 150 24.53 -10.40 19.40
N VAL A 151 24.18 -9.45 20.27
CA VAL A 151 24.44 -9.52 21.71
C VAL A 151 23.68 -10.67 22.36
N LEU A 152 22.40 -10.85 22.03
CA LEU A 152 21.55 -11.92 22.57
C LEU A 152 21.97 -13.31 22.08
N HIS A 153 22.49 -13.44 20.87
CA HIS A 153 23.05 -14.70 20.38
C HIS A 153 24.36 -15.08 21.09
N GLY A 154 25.07 -14.11 21.69
CA GLY A 154 26.31 -14.31 22.43
C GLY A 154 26.13 -14.67 23.91
N GLY A 155 24.93 -14.58 24.48
CA GLY A 155 24.67 -14.82 25.89
C GLY A 155 23.21 -15.17 26.20
N GLY A 156 22.99 -16.15 27.08
CA GLY A 156 21.64 -16.54 27.50
C GLY A 156 20.99 -15.47 28.39
N VAL A 157 19.73 -15.15 28.12
CA VAL A 157 18.93 -14.26 28.98
C VAL A 157 18.34 -15.05 30.14
N ALA A 158 18.38 -14.47 31.34
CA ALA A 158 17.79 -15.09 32.52
C ALA A 158 16.28 -15.25 32.31
N ALA A 159 15.71 -16.41 32.68
CA ALA A 159 14.32 -16.75 32.40
C ALA A 159 13.29 -15.71 32.92
N TRP A 160 13.59 -15.03 34.03
CA TRP A 160 12.71 -14.00 34.60
C TRP A 160 12.73 -12.66 33.82
N LEU A 161 13.68 -12.47 32.91
CA LEU A 161 13.75 -11.35 31.97
C LEU A 161 13.23 -11.72 30.56
N ALA A 162 12.90 -12.99 30.31
CA ALA A 162 12.46 -13.46 29.00
C ALA A 162 11.21 -12.74 28.45
N PRO A 163 10.18 -12.40 29.25
CA PRO A 163 9.02 -11.65 28.75
C PRO A 163 9.38 -10.32 28.07
N ARG A 164 10.46 -9.67 28.51
CA ARG A 164 10.94 -8.40 27.94
C ARG A 164 11.58 -8.56 26.56
N LEU A 165 12.05 -9.76 26.20
CA LEU A 165 12.52 -10.04 24.85
C LEU A 165 11.36 -10.21 23.86
N ASP A 166 10.26 -10.80 24.32
CA ASP A 166 9.04 -10.93 23.52
C ASP A 166 8.47 -9.53 23.22
N GLU A 167 8.53 -8.61 24.19
CA GLU A 167 8.16 -7.20 24.04
C GLU A 167 8.95 -6.49 22.92
N ASP A 168 10.28 -6.70 22.85
CA ASP A 168 11.12 -6.10 21.81
C ASP A 168 10.72 -6.57 20.40
N LEU A 169 10.42 -7.86 20.25
CA LEU A 169 10.02 -8.46 18.99
C LEU A 169 8.67 -7.90 18.52
N GLU A 170 7.73 -7.68 19.43
CA GLU A 170 6.43 -7.08 19.13
C GLU A 170 6.57 -5.64 18.62
N TRP A 171 7.43 -4.82 19.23
CA TRP A 171 7.69 -3.46 18.75
C TRP A 171 8.33 -3.43 17.37
N PHE A 172 9.27 -4.34 17.11
CA PHE A 172 9.91 -4.44 15.81
C PHE A 172 8.92 -4.87 14.71
N GLU A 173 8.07 -5.86 14.99
CA GLU A 173 7.03 -6.27 14.06
C GLU A 173 5.98 -5.19 13.84
N LEU A 174 5.58 -4.45 14.88
CA LEU A 174 4.69 -3.30 14.76
C LEU A 174 5.29 -2.23 13.85
N ALA A 175 6.53 -1.82 14.10
CA ALA A 175 7.22 -0.83 13.27
C ALA A 175 7.27 -1.27 11.81
N ARG A 176 7.67 -2.52 11.54
CA ARG A 176 7.70 -3.08 10.18
C ARG A 176 6.33 -3.00 9.49
N ARG A 177 5.25 -3.30 10.23
CA ARG A 177 3.87 -3.20 9.74
C ARG A 177 3.45 -1.74 9.49
N LEU A 178 3.84 -0.80 10.36
CA LEU A 178 3.56 0.63 10.18
C LEU A 178 4.21 1.20 8.93
N ARG A 179 5.44 0.76 8.59
CA ARG A 179 6.08 1.12 7.30
C ARG A 179 5.25 0.66 6.11
N TYR A 180 4.83 -0.60 6.16
CA TYR A 180 4.04 -1.21 5.10
C TYR A 180 2.70 -0.49 4.97
N ALA A 181 2.04 -0.18 6.08
CA ALA A 181 0.78 0.55 6.09
C ALA A 181 0.93 1.98 5.56
N ALA A 182 1.96 2.73 5.98
CA ALA A 182 2.20 4.09 5.50
C ALA A 182 2.34 4.14 3.97
N GLY A 183 3.03 3.16 3.36
CA GLY A 183 3.18 3.06 1.90
C GLY A 183 1.93 2.59 1.14
N ASN A 184 0.92 2.03 1.82
CA ASN A 184 -0.29 1.48 1.21
C ASN A 184 -1.55 2.30 1.51
N LEU A 185 -1.65 2.98 2.66
CA LEU A 185 -2.80 3.82 3.03
C LEU A 185 -2.90 5.11 2.19
N GLY A 186 -1.81 5.53 1.56
CA GLY A 186 -1.83 6.62 0.57
C GLY A 186 -2.24 6.18 -0.84
N ARG A 187 -2.51 4.89 -1.07
CA ARG A 187 -2.91 4.37 -2.37
C ARG A 187 -4.44 4.37 -2.51
N PRO A 188 -4.97 4.66 -3.71
CA PRO A 188 -6.43 4.61 -3.94
C PRO A 188 -7.04 3.20 -3.79
N SER A 189 -6.25 2.16 -4.04
CA SER A 189 -6.65 0.75 -3.96
C SER A 189 -5.45 -0.18 -3.78
N TRP A 190 -5.69 -1.47 -3.46
CA TRP A 190 -4.67 -2.47 -3.20
C TRP A 190 -4.77 -3.66 -4.15
N VAL A 191 -3.64 -4.03 -4.77
CA VAL A 191 -3.53 -5.20 -5.66
C VAL A 191 -3.76 -6.52 -4.90
N HIS A 192 -3.31 -6.60 -3.64
CA HIS A 192 -3.50 -7.75 -2.77
C HIS A 192 -4.38 -7.38 -1.57
N ALA A 193 -5.62 -6.97 -1.85
CA ALA A 193 -6.55 -6.43 -0.86
C ALA A 193 -6.64 -7.26 0.42
N ALA A 194 -6.82 -8.59 0.33
CA ALA A 194 -6.87 -9.48 1.51
C ALA A 194 -5.58 -9.41 2.36
N ALA A 195 -4.41 -9.59 1.73
CA ALA A 195 -3.14 -9.60 2.44
C ALA A 195 -2.79 -8.21 3.00
N THR A 196 -3.09 -7.14 2.28
CA THR A 196 -2.88 -5.77 2.76
C THR A 196 -3.85 -5.46 3.90
N MET A 197 -5.12 -5.84 3.78
CA MET A 197 -6.13 -5.69 4.82
C MET A 197 -5.70 -6.41 6.10
N ASP A 198 -5.19 -7.64 6.01
CA ASP A 198 -4.69 -8.37 7.17
C ASP A 198 -3.56 -7.60 7.90
N GLN A 199 -2.65 -6.96 7.16
CA GLN A 199 -1.61 -6.13 7.77
C GLN A 199 -2.20 -4.87 8.41
N ILE A 200 -3.17 -4.22 7.77
CA ILE A 200 -3.83 -3.02 8.30
C ILE A 200 -4.66 -3.34 9.54
N LEU A 201 -5.44 -4.43 9.53
CA LEU A 201 -6.26 -4.85 10.68
C LEU A 201 -5.40 -5.29 11.87
N ALA A 202 -4.23 -5.90 11.61
CA ALA A 202 -3.27 -6.20 12.67
C ALA A 202 -2.75 -4.93 13.37
N ILE A 203 -2.58 -3.83 12.63
CA ILE A 203 -2.21 -2.52 13.20
C ILE A 203 -3.42 -1.87 13.90
N TYR A 204 -4.59 -1.95 13.27
CA TYR A 204 -5.84 -1.39 13.79
C TYR A 204 -6.26 -2.02 15.13
N ASN A 205 -5.87 -3.28 15.35
CA ASN A 205 -6.05 -4.01 16.60
C ASN A 205 -4.73 -4.23 17.36
N ALA A 206 -3.68 -3.47 17.05
CA ALA A 206 -2.40 -3.65 17.70
C ALA A 206 -2.52 -3.46 19.22
N ARG A 207 -1.98 -4.43 19.95
CA ARG A 207 -1.73 -4.38 21.39
C ARG A 207 -0.30 -4.86 21.57
N CYS A 208 0.48 -4.16 22.40
CA CYS A 208 1.79 -4.64 22.82
C CYS A 208 1.67 -5.21 24.23
N THR A 209 2.48 -6.21 24.55
CA THR A 209 2.61 -6.80 25.90
C THR A 209 2.95 -5.76 26.99
N ILE A 210 3.67 -4.68 26.65
CA ILE A 210 3.94 -3.50 27.52
C ILE A 210 2.70 -2.60 27.72
N ALA A 211 1.76 -2.63 26.78
CA ALA A 211 0.55 -1.83 26.78
C ALA A 211 -0.62 -2.64 27.34
N HIS A 212 -1.03 -2.36 28.56
CA HIS A 212 -2.22 -2.99 29.14
C HIS A 212 -3.52 -2.27 28.76
N GLY A 213 -3.42 -1.07 28.18
CA GLY A 213 -4.54 -0.23 27.71
C GLY A 213 -4.76 -0.16 26.19
N ASP A 214 -5.64 0.76 25.81
CA ASP A 214 -6.05 1.06 24.42
C ASP A 214 -5.26 2.23 23.79
N GLY A 215 -4.18 2.71 24.43
CA GLY A 215 -3.45 3.90 23.98
C GLY A 215 -2.89 3.77 22.57
N LEU A 216 -2.32 2.60 22.23
CA LEU A 216 -1.80 2.35 20.88
C LEU A 216 -2.91 2.35 19.82
N ARG A 217 -4.06 1.75 20.11
CA ARG A 217 -5.24 1.79 19.22
C ARG A 217 -5.72 3.23 19.04
N SER A 218 -5.79 3.99 20.13
CA SER A 218 -6.19 5.39 20.11
C SER A 218 -5.29 6.25 19.22
N LEU A 219 -3.98 5.94 19.21
CA LEU A 219 -2.98 6.64 18.41
C LEU A 219 -2.99 6.25 16.92
N LEU A 220 -3.13 4.96 16.61
CA LEU A 220 -2.96 4.43 15.24
C LEU A 220 -4.26 4.44 14.41
N ARG A 221 -5.41 4.22 15.04
CA ARG A 221 -6.71 4.12 14.36
C ARG A 221 -7.11 5.37 13.58
N PRO A 222 -6.93 6.60 14.09
CA PRO A 222 -7.41 7.80 13.40
C PRO A 222 -6.86 7.93 11.98
N ARG A 223 -5.57 7.64 11.75
CA ARG A 223 -4.97 7.67 10.41
C ARG A 223 -5.53 6.59 9.49
N ILE A 224 -5.75 5.38 10.02
CA ILE A 224 -6.33 4.27 9.25
C ILE A 224 -7.77 4.64 8.86
N GLU A 225 -8.61 5.00 9.83
CA GLU A 225 -9.99 5.44 9.60
C GLU A 225 -10.06 6.58 8.57
N ALA A 226 -9.25 7.63 8.74
CA ALA A 226 -9.20 8.76 7.82
C ALA A 226 -8.81 8.34 6.39
N SER A 227 -7.90 7.37 6.24
CA SER A 227 -7.49 6.88 4.92
C SER A 227 -8.61 6.10 4.23
N PHE A 228 -9.40 5.32 4.96
CA PHE A 228 -10.57 4.63 4.42
C PHE A 228 -11.72 5.58 4.09
N VAL A 229 -11.88 6.66 4.85
CA VAL A 229 -12.84 7.72 4.52
C VAL A 229 -12.42 8.47 3.26
N ARG A 230 -11.11 8.74 3.09
CA ARG A 230 -10.54 9.43 1.93
C ARG A 230 -10.60 8.58 0.67
N GLU A 231 -10.20 7.31 0.76
CA GLU A 231 -10.02 6.41 -0.38
C GLU A 231 -11.15 5.38 -0.45
N ARG A 232 -12.15 5.62 -1.31
CA ARG A 232 -13.30 4.70 -1.47
C ARG A 232 -12.89 3.29 -1.88
N GLY A 233 -11.80 3.12 -2.62
CA GLY A 233 -11.29 1.80 -3.00
C GLY A 233 -10.88 0.96 -1.78
N LEU A 234 -10.38 1.59 -0.72
CA LEU A 234 -10.03 0.88 0.52
C LEU A 234 -11.28 0.42 1.27
N ALA A 235 -12.31 1.27 1.33
CA ALA A 235 -13.60 0.91 1.90
C ALA A 235 -14.29 -0.21 1.10
N ALA A 236 -14.20 -0.17 -0.24
CA ALA A 236 -14.73 -1.23 -1.10
C ALA A 236 -14.01 -2.56 -0.85
N HIS A 237 -12.68 -2.56 -0.73
CA HIS A 237 -11.93 -3.77 -0.36
C HIS A 237 -12.36 -4.35 0.99
N LEU A 238 -12.70 -3.50 1.97
CA LEU A 238 -13.23 -3.96 3.26
C LEU A 238 -14.62 -4.59 3.12
N ASP A 239 -15.50 -3.98 2.33
CA ASP A 239 -16.85 -4.49 2.07
C ASP A 239 -16.81 -5.82 1.31
N ASP A 240 -15.95 -5.95 0.29
CA ASP A 240 -15.77 -7.17 -0.50
C ASP A 240 -15.27 -8.32 0.39
N LEU A 241 -14.26 -8.08 1.22
CA LEU A 241 -13.72 -9.09 2.14
C LEU A 241 -14.72 -9.49 3.22
N LEU A 242 -15.52 -8.55 3.75
CA LEU A 242 -16.59 -8.86 4.70
C LEU A 242 -17.70 -9.72 4.07
N ALA A 243 -17.95 -9.58 2.75
CA ALA A 243 -18.92 -10.39 2.03
C ALA A 243 -18.41 -11.82 1.72
N GLU A 244 -17.09 -12.05 1.74
CA GLU A 244 -16.52 -13.38 1.55
C GLU A 244 -16.77 -14.29 2.76
N ALA A 245 -17.51 -15.38 2.55
CA ALA A 245 -17.86 -16.32 3.62
C ALA A 245 -16.64 -16.99 4.29
N ALA A 246 -15.52 -17.13 3.56
CA ALA A 246 -14.32 -17.85 3.99
C ALA A 246 -13.28 -17.00 4.77
N TRP A 247 -13.53 -15.71 5.00
CA TRP A 247 -12.57 -14.87 5.72
C TRP A 247 -12.53 -15.24 7.23
N PRO A 248 -11.35 -15.37 7.88
CA PRO A 248 -11.26 -15.89 9.25
C PRO A 248 -11.98 -15.03 10.29
N ASP A 249 -12.67 -15.68 11.23
CA ASP A 249 -13.53 -15.03 12.23
C ASP A 249 -12.83 -13.96 13.09
N PRO A 250 -11.57 -14.13 13.57
CA PRO A 250 -10.90 -13.09 14.35
C PRO A 250 -10.61 -11.80 13.57
N GLN A 251 -10.32 -11.92 12.28
CA GLN A 251 -10.07 -10.77 11.39
C GLN A 251 -11.39 -10.10 10.99
N ARG A 252 -12.43 -10.91 10.74
CA ARG A 252 -13.78 -10.43 10.44
C ARG A 252 -14.31 -9.51 11.55
N ALA A 253 -14.17 -9.88 12.83
CA ALA A 253 -14.64 -9.05 13.94
C ALA A 253 -13.96 -7.66 13.98
N ILE A 254 -12.66 -7.60 13.71
CA ILE A 254 -11.88 -6.35 13.67
C ILE A 254 -12.30 -5.51 12.45
N ALA A 255 -12.52 -6.16 11.30
CA ALA A 255 -12.99 -5.53 10.08
C ALA A 255 -14.40 -4.93 10.23
N GLU A 256 -15.31 -5.65 10.89
CA GLU A 256 -16.65 -5.16 11.24
C GLU A 256 -16.58 -3.94 12.18
N GLU A 257 -15.67 -3.95 13.16
CA GLU A 257 -15.44 -2.80 14.03
C GLU A 257 -14.98 -1.57 13.23
N LEU A 258 -13.99 -1.73 12.34
CA LEU A 258 -13.55 -0.66 11.45
C LEU A 258 -14.71 -0.17 10.59
N ARG A 259 -15.50 -1.08 10.00
CA ARG A 259 -16.61 -0.72 9.13
C ARG A 259 -17.69 0.09 9.86
N ALA A 260 -18.04 -0.31 11.08
CA ALA A 260 -19.00 0.40 11.92
C ALA A 260 -18.51 1.81 12.28
N ARG A 261 -17.21 1.98 12.54
CA ARG A 261 -16.59 3.29 12.80
C ARG A 261 -16.66 4.21 11.59
N LEU A 262 -16.41 3.68 10.40
CA LEU A 262 -16.54 4.43 9.14
C LEU A 262 -17.99 4.91 8.90
N ASP A 263 -19.00 4.08 9.21
CA ASP A 263 -20.40 4.46 9.11
C ASP A 263 -20.79 5.59 10.07
N VAL A 264 -20.30 5.55 11.31
CA VAL A 264 -20.54 6.62 12.30
C VAL A 264 -19.94 7.95 11.81
N ASN A 265 -18.71 7.92 11.29
CA ASN A 265 -18.05 9.10 10.73
C ASN A 265 -18.77 9.64 9.48
N HIS A 266 -19.28 8.76 8.62
CA HIS A 266 -20.06 9.14 7.45
C HIS A 266 -21.38 9.82 7.82
N ARG A 267 -22.09 9.30 8.84
CA ARG A 267 -23.38 9.84 9.32
C ARG A 267 -23.23 11.16 10.10
N SER A 268 -22.07 11.39 10.71
CA SER A 268 -21.83 12.57 11.55
C SER A 268 -21.46 13.84 10.76
N GLY A 269 -21.24 13.74 9.44
CA GLY A 269 -20.72 14.84 8.61
C GLY A 269 -19.28 15.21 8.98
N PRO A 270 -18.57 16.04 8.18
CA PRO A 270 -17.19 16.39 8.47
C PRO A 270 -17.12 17.22 9.76
N GLY A 271 -16.88 16.53 10.87
CA GLY A 271 -16.58 17.13 12.16
C GLY A 271 -15.23 17.84 12.12
N GLN A 272 -15.21 19.03 12.71
CA GLN A 272 -14.09 19.97 12.78
C GLN A 272 -12.80 19.36 13.34
N GLY A 273 -12.01 18.71 12.49
CA GLY A 273 -10.56 18.69 12.61
C GLY A 273 -10.00 19.72 11.63
N LYS A 274 -9.05 20.55 12.03
CA LYS A 274 -8.33 21.47 11.12
C LYS A 274 -7.58 20.64 10.08
N ALA A 275 -8.28 20.31 8.99
CA ALA A 275 -7.71 19.66 7.83
C ALA A 275 -6.85 20.70 7.09
N GLY A 276 -5.66 20.30 6.65
CA GLY A 276 -4.80 21.17 5.85
C GLY A 276 -5.53 21.56 4.56
N GLY A 277 -5.21 22.71 3.96
CA GLY A 277 -5.94 23.27 2.81
C GLY A 277 -6.18 22.30 1.63
N ASN A 278 -5.37 21.25 1.50
CA ASN A 278 -5.51 20.19 0.49
C ASN A 278 -6.55 19.10 0.80
N ASP A 279 -6.95 18.91 2.06
CA ASP A 279 -7.91 17.85 2.45
C ASP A 279 -9.36 18.20 2.09
N ARG A 280 -9.62 19.48 1.78
CA ARG A 280 -10.98 19.99 1.52
C ARG A 280 -11.48 19.63 0.12
N TYR A 281 -10.57 19.35 -0.83
CA TYR A 281 -10.87 19.08 -2.25
C TYR A 281 -9.95 17.97 -2.81
N PRO A 282 -10.14 16.71 -2.40
CA PRO A 282 -9.22 15.61 -2.65
C PRO A 282 -9.04 15.24 -4.12
N LEU A 283 -10.09 15.32 -4.97
CA LEU A 283 -9.98 14.98 -6.39
C LEU A 283 -9.24 16.06 -7.17
N LEU A 284 -9.48 17.33 -6.86
CA LEU A 284 -8.73 18.44 -7.42
C LEU A 284 -7.25 18.40 -7.04
N ALA A 285 -6.93 18.07 -5.78
CA ALA A 285 -5.54 17.90 -5.32
C ALA A 285 -4.80 16.77 -6.07
N ARG A 286 -5.52 15.79 -6.63
CA ARG A 286 -4.95 14.67 -7.41
C ARG A 286 -4.62 15.05 -8.85
N ILE A 287 -5.35 16.00 -9.42
CA ILE A 287 -5.25 16.39 -10.84
C ILE A 287 -4.35 17.61 -11.02
N LEU A 288 -4.33 18.49 -10.02
CA LEU A 288 -3.54 19.70 -10.06
C LEU A 288 -2.10 19.45 -9.57
N PRO A 289 -1.09 20.10 -10.18
CA PRO A 289 0.28 20.04 -9.70
C PRO A 289 0.39 20.42 -8.22
N ALA A 290 1.29 19.76 -7.49
CA ALA A 290 1.58 20.11 -6.11
C ALA A 290 1.97 21.60 -6.01
N GLY A 291 1.32 22.34 -5.11
CA GLY A 291 1.50 23.80 -4.96
C GLY A 291 0.53 24.67 -5.76
N SER A 292 -0.47 24.09 -6.42
CA SER A 292 -1.56 24.85 -7.05
C SER A 292 -2.34 25.65 -5.99
N ALA A 293 -2.38 26.97 -6.15
CA ALA A 293 -3.03 27.87 -5.20
C ALA A 293 -4.56 27.84 -5.33
N LEU A 294 -5.18 26.73 -4.91
CA LEU A 294 -6.63 26.56 -4.86
C LEU A 294 -7.31 27.64 -3.99
N GLU A 295 -6.58 28.18 -3.02
CA GLU A 295 -7.00 29.28 -2.14
C GLU A 295 -7.24 30.61 -2.88
N GLN A 296 -6.66 30.79 -4.09
CA GLN A 296 -6.85 32.00 -4.91
C GLN A 296 -8.13 31.95 -5.76
N LEU A 297 -8.76 30.78 -5.86
CA LEU A 297 -9.98 30.58 -6.64
C LEU A 297 -11.22 30.73 -5.75
N PRO A 298 -12.35 31.25 -6.29
CA PRO A 298 -13.59 31.33 -5.54
C PRO A 298 -14.02 29.94 -5.04
N GLU A 299 -14.29 29.82 -3.74
CA GLU A 299 -14.63 28.54 -3.08
C GLU A 299 -15.79 27.82 -3.77
N ALA A 300 -16.80 28.55 -4.22
CA ALA A 300 -17.95 28.01 -4.94
C ALA A 300 -17.56 27.34 -6.27
N MET A 301 -16.55 27.86 -6.97
CA MET A 301 -16.06 27.31 -8.22
C MET A 301 -15.25 26.03 -7.97
N VAL A 302 -14.32 26.07 -7.00
CA VAL A 302 -13.51 24.91 -6.59
C VAL A 302 -14.42 23.75 -6.15
N ARG A 303 -15.41 24.06 -5.30
CA ARG A 303 -16.41 23.09 -4.88
C ARG A 303 -17.26 22.55 -6.04
N SER A 304 -17.65 23.40 -6.99
CA SER A 304 -18.42 22.96 -8.16
C SER A 304 -17.64 22.00 -9.06
N VAL A 305 -16.34 22.23 -9.23
CA VAL A 305 -15.47 21.35 -10.03
C VAL A 305 -15.20 20.05 -9.29
N GLU A 306 -14.93 20.10 -7.99
CA GLU A 306 -14.78 18.91 -7.15
C GLU A 306 -16.05 18.03 -7.22
N LEU A 307 -17.23 18.62 -7.11
CA LEU A 307 -18.50 17.89 -7.24
C LEU A 307 -18.69 17.27 -8.63
N ALA A 308 -18.28 17.96 -9.70
CA ALA A 308 -18.32 17.42 -11.05
C ALA A 308 -17.35 16.24 -11.25
N LEU A 309 -16.17 16.26 -10.59
CA LEU A 309 -15.22 15.16 -10.58
C LEU A 309 -15.73 13.96 -9.78
N VAL A 310 -16.38 14.21 -8.63
CA VAL A 310 -17.05 13.15 -7.86
C VAL A 310 -18.16 12.49 -8.70
N ASP A 311 -18.96 13.26 -9.44
CA ASP A 311 -20.01 12.72 -10.33
C ASP A 311 -19.43 11.93 -11.52
N TYR A 312 -18.26 12.33 -12.01
CA TYR A 312 -17.54 11.59 -13.05
C TYR A 312 -16.98 10.25 -12.55
N GLU A 313 -16.36 10.20 -11.35
CA GLU A 313 -15.79 8.97 -10.79
C GLU A 313 -16.83 8.00 -10.23
N THR A 314 -17.98 8.49 -9.75
CA THR A 314 -19.06 7.65 -9.19
C THR A 314 -19.97 7.05 -10.25
N ARG A 315 -19.82 7.48 -11.52
CA ARG A 315 -20.58 6.92 -12.62
C ARG A 315 -20.11 5.48 -12.86
N PRO A 316 -20.99 4.46 -12.82
CA PRO A 316 -20.61 3.12 -13.21
C PRO A 316 -19.98 3.19 -14.60
N GLN A 317 -18.78 2.63 -14.80
CA GLN A 317 -18.22 2.37 -16.14
C GLN A 317 -19.03 1.26 -16.84
N ALA A 318 -20.36 1.35 -16.81
CA ALA A 318 -21.14 0.76 -17.88
C ALA A 318 -20.67 1.49 -19.14
N VAL A 319 -20.00 0.76 -20.03
CA VAL A 319 -19.62 1.32 -21.32
C VAL A 319 -20.92 1.76 -22.00
N ALA A 320 -21.24 3.06 -21.96
CA ALA A 320 -22.57 3.55 -22.35
C ALA A 320 -22.84 3.34 -23.84
N ASN A 321 -21.77 3.14 -24.63
CA ASN A 321 -21.85 2.88 -26.05
C ASN A 321 -22.34 1.43 -26.31
N PRO A 322 -23.52 1.24 -26.93
CA PRO A 322 -24.07 -0.08 -27.20
C PRO A 322 -23.22 -0.91 -28.17
N VAL A 323 -22.42 -0.28 -29.05
CA VAL A 323 -21.49 -0.99 -29.95
C VAL A 323 -20.37 -1.63 -29.12
N LEU A 324 -19.76 -0.87 -28.20
CA LEU A 324 -18.72 -1.38 -27.32
C LEU A 324 -19.23 -2.54 -26.43
N GLN A 325 -20.46 -2.43 -25.91
CA GLN A 325 -21.08 -3.50 -25.13
C GLN A 325 -21.28 -4.77 -25.96
N ARG A 326 -21.77 -4.66 -27.20
CA ARG A 326 -21.94 -5.81 -28.09
C ARG A 326 -20.60 -6.45 -28.44
N THR A 327 -19.60 -5.65 -28.83
CA THR A 327 -18.25 -6.16 -29.14
C THR A 327 -17.66 -6.89 -27.94
N LEU A 328 -17.77 -6.32 -26.74
CA LEU A 328 -17.31 -6.96 -25.51
C LEU A 328 -18.04 -8.29 -25.26
N ALA A 329 -19.37 -8.32 -25.38
CA ALA A 329 -20.16 -9.54 -25.20
C ALA A 329 -19.79 -10.64 -26.21
N THR A 330 -19.60 -10.29 -27.49
CA THR A 330 -19.16 -11.22 -28.54
C THR A 330 -17.79 -11.81 -28.22
N ILE A 331 -16.82 -10.98 -27.80
CA ILE A 331 -15.47 -11.45 -27.46
C ILE A 331 -15.49 -12.34 -26.21
N ARG A 332 -16.24 -11.97 -25.17
CA ARG A 332 -16.41 -12.78 -23.95
C ARG A 332 -16.99 -14.15 -24.26
N ALA A 333 -18.00 -14.21 -25.12
CA ALA A 333 -18.61 -15.47 -25.56
C ALA A 333 -17.64 -16.36 -26.37
N ALA A 334 -16.71 -15.77 -27.12
CA ALA A 334 -15.67 -16.53 -27.81
C ALA A 334 -14.56 -17.03 -26.85
N LEU A 335 -14.23 -16.23 -25.82
CA LEU A 335 -13.22 -16.57 -24.81
C LEU A 335 -13.69 -17.65 -23.82
N SER A 336 -15.00 -17.83 -23.62
CA SER A 336 -15.52 -18.90 -22.75
C SER A 336 -15.19 -20.31 -23.23
N ALA A 337 -14.67 -20.46 -24.45
CA ALA A 337 -14.08 -21.73 -24.92
C ALA A 337 -12.72 -22.06 -24.28
N SER A 338 -12.08 -21.10 -23.61
CA SER A 338 -10.81 -21.29 -22.91
C SER A 338 -11.06 -21.74 -21.47
N SER A 339 -10.42 -22.84 -21.05
CA SER A 339 -10.48 -23.32 -19.66
C SER A 339 -9.75 -22.41 -18.65
N GLU A 340 -8.99 -21.42 -19.12
CA GLU A 340 -8.29 -20.46 -18.25
C GLU A 340 -9.04 -19.13 -18.12
N TYR A 341 -10.10 -18.92 -18.89
CA TYR A 341 -10.91 -17.71 -18.85
C TYR A 341 -12.02 -17.81 -17.79
N GLU A 342 -11.61 -17.96 -16.53
CA GLU A 342 -12.50 -18.08 -15.38
C GLU A 342 -11.99 -17.27 -14.17
N GLY A 343 -12.86 -17.06 -13.17
CA GLY A 343 -12.53 -16.38 -11.91
C GLY A 343 -11.78 -15.05 -12.09
N SER A 344 -10.68 -14.89 -11.35
CA SER A 344 -9.85 -13.69 -11.36
C SER A 344 -9.11 -13.46 -12.69
N VAL A 345 -8.82 -14.51 -13.46
CA VAL A 345 -8.21 -14.37 -14.80
C VAL A 345 -9.19 -13.71 -15.77
N ARG A 346 -10.47 -14.12 -15.73
CA ARG A 346 -11.53 -13.51 -16.52
C ARG A 346 -11.71 -12.03 -16.20
N GLU A 347 -11.81 -11.70 -14.90
CA GLU A 347 -12.01 -10.31 -14.45
C GLU A 347 -10.85 -9.40 -14.86
N ALA A 348 -9.62 -9.86 -14.64
CA ALA A 348 -8.42 -9.13 -15.03
C ALA A 348 -8.29 -8.97 -16.55
N PHE A 349 -8.57 -10.04 -17.32
CA PHE A 349 -8.54 -9.98 -18.78
C PHE A 349 -9.60 -9.02 -19.33
N ASP A 350 -10.81 -9.05 -18.75
CA ASP A 350 -11.91 -8.17 -19.13
C ASP A 350 -11.61 -6.70 -18.86
N ALA A 351 -10.94 -6.39 -17.75
CA ALA A 351 -10.53 -5.03 -17.45
C ALA A 351 -9.58 -4.48 -18.54
N VAL A 352 -8.59 -5.28 -18.97
CA VAL A 352 -7.68 -4.91 -20.07
C VAL A 352 -8.45 -4.76 -21.39
N LEU A 353 -9.30 -5.72 -21.72
CA LEU A 353 -10.09 -5.72 -22.95
C LEU A 353 -11.01 -4.50 -23.04
N GLN A 354 -11.66 -4.13 -21.93
CA GLN A 354 -12.50 -2.93 -21.86
C GLN A 354 -11.70 -1.67 -22.15
N GLN A 355 -10.51 -1.51 -21.55
CA GLN A 355 -9.69 -0.34 -21.79
C GLN A 355 -9.15 -0.28 -23.23
N ILE A 356 -8.80 -1.42 -23.84
CA ILE A 356 -8.40 -1.47 -25.25
C ILE A 356 -9.58 -1.08 -26.17
N LEU A 357 -10.79 -1.53 -25.85
CA LEU A 357 -12.01 -1.17 -26.59
C LEU A 357 -12.29 0.33 -26.51
N VAL A 358 -12.20 0.93 -25.32
CA VAL A 358 -12.33 2.38 -25.12
C VAL A 358 -11.23 3.13 -25.85
N PHE A 359 -9.98 2.69 -25.76
CA PHE A 359 -8.84 3.27 -26.48
C PHE A 359 -9.10 3.31 -27.99
N CYS A 360 -9.44 2.18 -28.60
CA CYS A 360 -9.70 2.11 -30.04
C CYS A 360 -10.89 3.01 -30.45
N SER A 361 -11.93 3.07 -29.62
CA SER A 361 -13.07 3.96 -29.88
C SER A 361 -12.67 5.43 -29.79
N ASP A 362 -11.87 5.80 -28.80
CA ASP A 362 -11.39 7.16 -28.61
C ASP A 362 -10.48 7.60 -29.77
N ARG A 363 -9.51 6.75 -30.16
CA ARG A 363 -8.57 7.07 -31.26
C ARG A 363 -9.24 7.17 -32.64
N GLN A 364 -10.36 6.51 -32.86
CA GLN A 364 -11.12 6.66 -34.10
C GLN A 364 -12.03 7.91 -34.11
N ASN A 365 -12.50 8.36 -32.94
CA ASN A 365 -13.50 9.43 -32.84
C ASN A 365 -12.90 10.80 -32.49
N ALA A 366 -11.79 10.86 -31.76
CA ALA A 366 -11.27 12.10 -31.21
C ALA A 366 -10.59 13.00 -32.27
N GLU A 367 -10.80 14.31 -32.16
CA GLU A 367 -10.12 15.29 -33.00
C GLU A 367 -8.64 15.45 -32.58
N ILE A 368 -7.79 15.93 -33.49
CA ILE A 368 -6.36 16.19 -33.18
C ILE A 368 -6.22 17.11 -31.95
N ARG A 369 -7.11 18.08 -31.81
CA ARG A 369 -7.08 19.03 -30.68
C ARG A 369 -7.36 18.35 -29.33
N ASP A 370 -8.18 17.30 -29.32
CA ASP A 370 -8.56 16.58 -28.09
C ASP A 370 -7.46 15.59 -27.66
N LEU A 371 -6.74 15.02 -28.63
CA LEU A 371 -5.65 14.07 -28.40
C LEU A 371 -4.28 14.74 -28.18
N GLY A 372 -4.13 16.01 -28.57
CA GLY A 372 -2.86 16.72 -28.58
C GLY A 372 -1.80 16.03 -29.44
N THR A 373 -0.52 16.17 -29.06
CA THR A 373 0.63 15.59 -29.79
C THR A 373 0.58 14.05 -29.84
N ARG A 374 -0.11 13.42 -28.89
CA ARG A 374 -0.24 11.94 -28.80
C ARG A 374 -1.07 11.34 -29.93
N GLY A 375 -1.98 12.09 -30.53
CA GLY A 375 -2.82 11.63 -31.64
C GLY A 375 -2.24 11.91 -33.03
N GLU A 376 -1.06 12.55 -33.13
CA GLU A 376 -0.49 12.99 -34.41
C GLU A 376 -0.15 11.81 -35.32
N TYR A 377 0.38 10.72 -34.76
CA TYR A 377 0.75 9.52 -35.52
C TYR A 377 -0.45 8.93 -36.27
N LEU A 378 -1.67 9.03 -35.74
CA LEU A 378 -2.88 8.51 -36.40
C LEU A 378 -3.15 9.20 -37.75
N ARG A 379 -2.57 10.38 -37.99
CA ARG A 379 -2.74 11.17 -39.22
C ARG A 379 -1.43 11.40 -39.96
N ALA A 380 -0.32 10.87 -39.45
CA ALA A 380 0.97 10.92 -40.09
C ALA A 380 0.97 10.08 -41.38
N GLU A 381 1.73 10.51 -42.38
CA GLU A 381 1.93 9.73 -43.60
C GLU A 381 2.70 8.44 -43.32
N HIS A 382 3.64 8.47 -42.39
CA HIS A 382 4.49 7.34 -42.01
C HIS A 382 4.47 7.13 -40.49
N PRO A 383 3.38 6.58 -39.94
CA PRO A 383 3.31 6.33 -38.50
C PRO A 383 4.18 5.13 -38.13
N SER A 384 4.71 5.15 -36.91
CA SER A 384 5.52 4.06 -36.38
C SER A 384 4.75 3.16 -35.42
N GLU A 385 5.20 1.90 -35.31
CA GLU A 385 4.70 0.96 -34.29
C GLU A 385 4.95 1.46 -32.87
N SER A 386 6.08 2.17 -32.67
CA SER A 386 6.47 2.72 -31.38
C SER A 386 5.51 3.81 -30.91
N ASP A 387 4.94 4.60 -31.82
CA ASP A 387 3.94 5.61 -31.47
C ASP A 387 2.67 4.97 -30.90
N LEU A 388 2.17 3.91 -31.54
CA LEU A 388 1.03 3.14 -31.04
C LEU A 388 1.34 2.50 -29.67
N GLN A 389 2.56 1.98 -29.49
CA GLN A 389 2.98 1.39 -28.22
C GLN A 389 3.02 2.42 -27.08
N LEU A 390 3.60 3.59 -27.31
CA LEU A 390 3.67 4.67 -26.31
C LEU A 390 2.27 5.19 -25.98
N ASP A 391 1.45 5.43 -27.00
CA ASP A 391 0.08 5.91 -26.84
C ASP A 391 -0.79 4.93 -26.04
N LEU A 392 -0.79 3.66 -26.44
CA LEU A 392 -1.55 2.62 -25.73
C LEU A 392 -1.05 2.43 -24.30
N ARG A 393 0.27 2.47 -24.06
CA ARG A 393 0.83 2.39 -22.71
C ARG A 393 0.34 3.53 -21.84
N GLU A 394 0.48 4.77 -22.28
CA GLU A 394 0.08 5.94 -21.50
C GLU A 394 -1.42 5.94 -21.22
N PHE A 395 -2.22 5.53 -22.21
CA PHE A 395 -3.66 5.36 -22.03
C PHE A 395 -3.98 4.31 -20.97
N LEU A 396 -3.36 3.12 -21.04
CA LEU A 396 -3.59 2.06 -20.07
C LEU A 396 -3.10 2.44 -18.67
N VAL A 397 -1.94 3.09 -18.54
CA VAL A 397 -1.45 3.61 -17.24
C VAL A 397 -2.43 4.61 -16.63
N GLY A 398 -3.05 5.46 -17.44
CA GLY A 398 -4.00 6.47 -16.97
C GLY A 398 -5.40 5.94 -16.62
N ASN A 399 -5.82 4.83 -17.24
CA ASN A 399 -7.21 4.36 -17.16
C ASN A 399 -7.40 2.97 -16.54
N LEU A 400 -6.34 2.14 -16.50
CA LEU A 400 -6.38 0.79 -15.92
C LEU A 400 -5.84 0.83 -14.48
N THR A 401 -6.65 1.34 -13.57
CA THR A 401 -6.32 1.42 -12.14
C THR A 401 -6.20 0.02 -11.54
N GLY A 402 -5.04 -0.32 -10.97
CA GLY A 402 -4.80 -1.63 -10.31
C GLY A 402 -3.97 -2.64 -11.12
N ALA A 403 -3.43 -2.26 -12.29
CA ALA A 403 -2.53 -3.08 -13.09
C ALA A 403 -1.17 -2.40 -13.31
N ASP A 404 -0.08 -3.18 -13.26
CA ASP A 404 1.24 -2.75 -13.68
C ASP A 404 1.38 -2.90 -15.20
N VAL A 405 1.58 -1.77 -15.90
CA VAL A 405 1.78 -1.73 -17.36
C VAL A 405 3.24 -1.39 -17.67
N LEU A 406 3.99 -2.40 -18.10
CA LEU A 406 5.41 -2.28 -18.41
C LEU A 406 5.64 -2.37 -19.93
N ALA A 407 6.52 -1.51 -20.45
CA ALA A 407 7.00 -1.59 -21.83
C ALA A 407 8.37 -2.28 -21.89
N GLU A 408 8.64 -2.95 -23.00
CA GLU A 408 9.97 -3.49 -23.35
C GLU A 408 10.58 -4.45 -22.31
N VAL A 409 9.77 -5.29 -21.68
CA VAL A 409 10.26 -6.23 -20.67
C VAL A 409 11.14 -7.30 -21.32
N ARG A 410 12.41 -7.37 -20.89
CA ARG A 410 13.37 -8.42 -21.29
C ARG A 410 13.25 -9.65 -20.37
N GLY A 411 13.42 -10.86 -20.93
CA GLY A 411 13.53 -12.11 -20.15
C GLY A 411 12.26 -12.96 -20.05
N VAL A 412 11.22 -12.68 -20.83
CA VAL A 412 10.05 -13.56 -21.00
C VAL A 412 10.27 -14.42 -22.25
N ALA A 413 10.28 -15.75 -22.10
CA ALA A 413 10.44 -16.72 -23.20
C ALA A 413 11.53 -16.35 -24.24
N THR A 414 12.71 -15.93 -23.75
CA THR A 414 13.90 -15.51 -24.54
C THR A 414 13.74 -14.30 -25.47
N GLY A 415 12.67 -13.51 -25.37
CA GLY A 415 12.39 -12.31 -26.21
C GLY A 415 12.09 -10.99 -25.47
N ARG A 416 11.76 -9.93 -26.24
CA ARG A 416 11.28 -8.61 -25.79
C ARG A 416 9.80 -8.48 -26.15
N THR A 417 8.95 -8.26 -25.15
CA THR A 417 7.50 -8.01 -25.34
C THR A 417 7.23 -6.52 -25.49
N ASP A 418 6.22 -6.15 -26.30
CA ASP A 418 5.87 -4.74 -26.51
C ASP A 418 5.22 -4.14 -25.26
N LEU A 419 4.15 -4.75 -24.75
CA LEU A 419 3.56 -4.39 -23.46
C LEU A 419 3.21 -5.62 -22.63
N ARG A 420 3.50 -5.52 -21.33
CA ARG A 420 3.12 -6.50 -20.31
C ARG A 420 2.17 -5.83 -19.32
N VAL A 421 1.00 -6.43 -19.13
CA VAL A 421 0.02 -5.99 -18.13
C VAL A 421 -0.09 -7.06 -17.05
N SER A 422 0.16 -6.70 -15.80
CA SER A 422 0.17 -7.62 -14.65
C SER A 422 -0.75 -7.12 -13.54
N PHE A 423 -1.58 -8.01 -13.00
CA PHE A 423 -2.44 -7.73 -11.84
C PHE A 423 -1.92 -8.41 -10.56
N GLY A 424 -0.60 -8.65 -10.47
CA GLY A 424 0.01 -9.37 -9.34
C GLY A 424 -0.23 -10.89 -9.32
N GLY A 425 -1.00 -11.43 -10.28
CA GLY A 425 -1.24 -12.85 -10.50
C GLY A 425 -1.19 -13.18 -12.01
N PRO A 426 -2.33 -13.19 -12.73
CA PRO A 426 -2.32 -13.34 -14.18
C PRO A 426 -1.58 -12.16 -14.83
N THR A 427 -0.77 -12.47 -15.84
CA THR A 427 -0.11 -11.47 -16.66
C THR A 427 -0.52 -11.69 -18.10
N PHE A 428 -0.90 -10.61 -18.77
CA PHE A 428 -1.26 -10.61 -20.17
C PHE A 428 -0.21 -9.86 -20.99
N ILE A 429 0.07 -10.39 -22.17
CA ILE A 429 0.97 -9.77 -23.13
C ILE A 429 0.15 -9.14 -24.23
N ILE A 430 0.52 -7.92 -24.59
CA ILE A 430 0.01 -7.21 -25.75
C ILE A 430 1.20 -7.05 -26.70
N GLU A 431 1.16 -7.78 -27.80
CA GLU A 431 2.10 -7.61 -28.90
C GLU A 431 1.52 -6.59 -29.87
N LEU A 432 2.35 -5.64 -30.33
CA LEU A 432 1.95 -4.58 -31.23
C LEU A 432 2.69 -4.71 -32.55
N LYS A 433 2.00 -4.52 -33.68
CA LYS A 433 2.61 -4.60 -35.01
C LYS A 433 2.14 -3.47 -35.91
N LYS A 434 3.01 -3.00 -36.80
CA LYS A 434 2.59 -2.19 -37.95
C LYS A 434 2.29 -3.08 -39.16
N HIS A 435 1.19 -2.78 -39.86
CA HIS A 435 0.85 -3.42 -41.14
C HIS A 435 0.55 -2.36 -42.21
N ASP A 436 1.30 -2.41 -43.31
CA ASP A 436 1.03 -1.59 -44.50
C ASP A 436 0.04 -2.33 -45.41
N GLY A 437 -1.13 -1.73 -45.65
CA GLY A 437 -2.24 -2.36 -46.38
C GLY A 437 -3.39 -2.78 -45.47
N HIS A 438 -4.45 -3.31 -46.10
CA HIS A 438 -5.64 -3.76 -45.38
C HIS A 438 -5.34 -5.03 -44.58
N LEU A 439 -5.59 -4.99 -43.28
CA LEU A 439 -5.42 -6.10 -42.37
C LEU A 439 -6.67 -6.98 -42.37
N SER A 440 -6.59 -8.11 -43.07
CA SER A 440 -7.56 -9.20 -42.96
C SER A 440 -7.22 -10.14 -41.80
N GLN A 441 -8.17 -11.02 -41.43
CA GLN A 441 -7.93 -12.04 -40.40
C GLN A 441 -6.79 -12.99 -40.80
N GLU A 442 -6.68 -13.33 -42.09
CA GLU A 442 -5.61 -14.16 -42.64
C GLU A 442 -4.26 -13.43 -42.64
N ALA A 443 -4.24 -12.13 -42.94
CA ALA A 443 -3.02 -11.34 -42.88
C ALA A 443 -2.47 -11.26 -41.44
N ALA A 444 -3.36 -11.15 -40.45
CA ALA A 444 -2.99 -11.18 -39.03
C ALA A 444 -2.39 -12.52 -38.59
N ASN A 445 -2.60 -13.63 -39.31
CA ASN A 445 -2.01 -14.94 -38.99
C ASN A 445 -0.47 -14.87 -38.95
N ARG A 446 0.14 -13.99 -39.76
CA ARG A 446 1.58 -13.81 -39.84
C ARG A 446 2.21 -13.35 -38.51
N TYR A 447 1.42 -12.69 -37.65
CA TYR A 447 1.88 -12.15 -36.37
C TYR A 447 1.50 -13.03 -35.17
N ARG A 448 0.64 -14.05 -35.36
CA ARG A 448 0.12 -14.88 -34.26
C ARG A 448 1.21 -15.65 -33.52
N ALA A 449 2.15 -16.24 -34.26
CA ALA A 449 3.25 -17.01 -33.67
C ALA A 449 4.11 -16.15 -32.72
N GLN A 450 4.34 -14.88 -33.07
CA GLN A 450 5.06 -13.93 -32.23
C GLN A 450 4.23 -13.54 -31.01
N ALA A 451 2.97 -13.14 -31.20
CA ALA A 451 2.08 -12.71 -30.11
C ALA A 451 1.83 -13.80 -29.07
N ALA A 452 1.68 -15.05 -29.49
CA ALA A 452 1.41 -16.16 -28.59
C ALA A 452 2.66 -16.89 -28.12
N SER A 453 3.87 -16.55 -28.61
CA SER A 453 5.13 -17.14 -28.12
C SER A 453 5.28 -16.99 -26.59
N TYR A 454 4.77 -15.90 -26.03
CA TYR A 454 4.85 -15.56 -24.61
C TYR A 454 3.80 -16.25 -23.72
N GLN A 455 2.83 -16.93 -24.33
CA GLN A 455 1.79 -17.69 -23.64
C GLN A 455 2.23 -19.12 -23.26
N ALA A 456 3.50 -19.46 -23.51
CA ALA A 456 4.06 -20.78 -23.15
C ALA A 456 4.38 -20.90 -21.65
N SER A 457 4.70 -19.79 -20.99
CA SER A 457 5.06 -19.74 -19.57
C SER A 457 4.06 -18.93 -18.73
N ASN A 458 2.86 -18.71 -19.25
CA ASN A 458 1.81 -17.90 -18.63
C ASN A 458 0.42 -18.34 -19.11
N VAL A 459 -0.63 -17.64 -18.66
CA VAL A 459 -2.01 -17.82 -19.17
C VAL A 459 -2.04 -17.76 -20.70
N ARG A 460 -2.80 -18.67 -21.31
CA ARG A 460 -2.96 -18.87 -22.77
C ARG A 460 -3.92 -17.85 -23.38
N LEU A 461 -3.99 -16.66 -22.77
CA LEU A 461 -4.80 -15.52 -23.16
C LEU A 461 -3.87 -14.32 -23.42
N GLY A 462 -4.15 -13.52 -24.45
CA GLY A 462 -3.30 -12.38 -24.81
C GLY A 462 -3.90 -11.52 -25.91
N PHE A 463 -3.16 -10.48 -26.29
CA PHE A 463 -3.63 -9.49 -27.25
C PHE A 463 -2.61 -9.28 -28.38
N LEU A 464 -3.13 -9.04 -29.58
CA LEU A 464 -2.36 -8.60 -30.73
C LEU A 464 -2.99 -7.31 -31.25
N GLY A 465 -2.30 -6.18 -31.03
CA GLY A 465 -2.69 -4.89 -31.60
C GLY A 465 -1.98 -4.64 -32.92
N VAL A 466 -2.69 -4.15 -33.93
CA VAL A 466 -2.08 -3.84 -35.23
C VAL A 466 -2.43 -2.43 -35.69
N LEU A 467 -1.40 -1.62 -35.96
CA LEU A 467 -1.54 -0.33 -36.62
C LEU A 467 -1.74 -0.55 -38.13
N GLU A 468 -2.97 -0.36 -38.61
CA GLU A 468 -3.36 -0.60 -40.00
C GLU A 468 -3.14 0.67 -40.84
N VAL A 469 -2.05 0.69 -41.61
CA VAL A 469 -1.64 1.81 -42.45
C VAL A 469 -2.18 1.64 -43.86
N VAL A 470 -3.33 2.27 -44.11
CA VAL A 470 -4.00 2.28 -45.42
C VAL A 470 -4.35 3.70 -45.79
N ASP A 471 -4.05 4.09 -47.03
CA ASP A 471 -4.59 5.32 -47.59
C ASP A 471 -6.05 5.11 -48.02
N ARG A 472 -6.98 5.29 -47.08
CA ARG A 472 -8.42 5.04 -47.32
C ARG A 472 -9.04 6.19 -48.09
N THR A 473 -9.88 5.85 -49.06
CA THR A 473 -10.76 6.80 -49.76
C THR A 473 -12.12 6.94 -49.06
N GLY A 474 -12.60 5.86 -48.44
CA GLY A 474 -13.85 5.79 -47.67
C GLY A 474 -13.66 5.82 -46.15
N PRO A 475 -14.74 5.59 -45.38
CA PRO A 475 -14.71 5.63 -43.92
C PRO A 475 -13.79 4.56 -43.33
N VAL A 476 -13.38 4.79 -42.08
CA VAL A 476 -12.68 3.77 -41.30
C VAL A 476 -13.62 2.59 -40.97
N PRO A 477 -13.07 1.38 -40.78
CA PRO A 477 -13.85 0.24 -40.33
C PRO A 477 -14.55 0.56 -39.01
N SER A 478 -15.76 0.01 -38.84
CA SER A 478 -16.47 0.08 -37.57
C SER A 478 -15.67 -0.62 -36.48
N LEU A 479 -15.95 -0.27 -35.23
CA LEU A 479 -15.25 -0.86 -34.10
C LEU A 479 -15.47 -2.38 -34.00
N GLU A 480 -16.65 -2.88 -34.38
CA GLU A 480 -16.95 -4.32 -34.47
C GLU A 480 -16.04 -5.02 -35.51
N GLU A 481 -15.72 -4.37 -36.63
CA GLU A 481 -14.77 -4.88 -37.63
C GLU A 481 -13.30 -4.73 -37.22
N CYS A 482 -13.03 -4.03 -36.11
CA CYS A 482 -11.68 -3.82 -35.60
C CYS A 482 -11.23 -4.86 -34.60
N PHE A 483 -12.13 -5.70 -34.08
CA PHE A 483 -11.82 -6.69 -33.06
C PHE A 483 -12.30 -8.09 -33.47
N TRP A 484 -11.46 -9.09 -33.24
CA TRP A 484 -11.89 -10.48 -33.38
C TRP A 484 -11.08 -11.41 -32.48
N HIS A 485 -11.68 -12.54 -32.14
CA HIS A 485 -11.02 -13.62 -31.42
C HIS A 485 -10.27 -14.53 -32.41
N SER A 486 -9.07 -14.93 -32.00
CA SER A 486 -8.25 -15.92 -32.68
C SER A 486 -7.89 -17.03 -31.70
N ALA A 487 -8.25 -18.27 -32.03
CA ALA A 487 -7.74 -19.45 -31.35
C ALA A 487 -6.84 -20.24 -32.30
N TYR A 488 -5.71 -20.73 -31.81
CA TYR A 488 -4.87 -21.66 -32.58
C TYR A 488 -4.07 -22.57 -31.66
N VAL A 489 -3.65 -23.72 -32.18
CA VAL A 489 -2.75 -24.65 -31.51
C VAL A 489 -1.37 -24.51 -32.17
N PRO A 490 -0.31 -24.14 -31.44
CA PRO A 490 1.03 -24.06 -32.01
C PRO A 490 1.53 -25.40 -32.53
N ASP A 491 2.34 -25.39 -33.60
CA ASP A 491 2.94 -26.60 -34.16
C ASP A 491 3.73 -27.37 -33.09
N GLY A 492 3.38 -28.64 -32.90
CA GLY A 492 4.00 -29.52 -31.89
C GLY A 492 3.45 -29.36 -30.47
N GLY A 493 2.36 -28.62 -30.27
CA GLY A 493 1.64 -28.56 -28.99
C GLY A 493 0.21 -29.10 -29.06
N ASP A 494 -0.38 -29.38 -27.90
CA ASP A 494 -1.77 -29.88 -27.77
C ASP A 494 -2.72 -28.86 -27.16
N LEU A 495 -2.20 -27.72 -26.69
CA LEU A 495 -2.95 -26.72 -25.94
C LEU A 495 -3.31 -25.52 -26.84
N THR A 496 -4.61 -25.21 -26.89
CA THR A 496 -5.12 -24.04 -27.62
C THR A 496 -4.71 -22.75 -26.92
N ARG A 497 -4.25 -21.78 -27.73
CA ARG A 497 -3.90 -20.41 -27.34
C ARG A 497 -4.92 -19.44 -27.90
N HIS A 498 -5.38 -18.50 -27.07
CA HIS A 498 -6.40 -17.52 -27.41
C HIS A 498 -5.79 -16.12 -27.46
N LEU A 499 -6.05 -15.41 -28.55
CA LEU A 499 -5.63 -14.04 -28.78
C LEU A 499 -6.84 -13.19 -29.14
N ILE A 500 -6.94 -12.00 -28.55
CA ILE A 500 -7.82 -10.95 -29.05
C ILE A 500 -7.00 -10.06 -29.97
N VAL A 501 -7.37 -10.05 -31.24
CA VAL A 501 -6.75 -9.19 -32.23
C VAL A 501 -7.57 -7.92 -32.32
N PHE A 502 -6.89 -6.77 -32.22
CA PHE A 502 -7.49 -5.46 -32.43
C PHE A 502 -6.67 -4.66 -33.43
N LYS A 503 -7.35 -3.89 -34.29
CA LYS A 503 -6.68 -3.00 -35.25
C LYS A 503 -6.99 -1.53 -34.97
N VAL A 504 -5.98 -0.70 -35.13
CA VAL A 504 -6.06 0.76 -35.00
C VAL A 504 -5.83 1.37 -36.38
N PRO A 505 -6.84 1.97 -37.03
CA PRO A 505 -6.68 2.59 -38.33
C PRO A 505 -5.78 3.83 -38.25
N ALA A 506 -4.68 3.83 -39.01
CA ALA A 506 -3.85 5.01 -39.21
C ALA A 506 -4.24 5.77 -40.48
N ARG A 507 -3.57 6.91 -40.73
CA ARG A 507 -3.86 7.85 -41.83
C ARG A 507 -5.32 8.32 -41.83
N LEU A 508 -5.84 8.62 -40.64
CA LEU A 508 -7.19 9.13 -40.47
C LEU A 508 -7.35 10.44 -41.22
N LYS A 509 -8.42 10.55 -42.01
CA LYS A 509 -8.80 11.77 -42.71
C LYS A 509 -10.05 12.36 -42.06
N PRO A 510 -10.15 13.69 -41.93
CA PRO A 510 -11.39 14.30 -41.49
C PRO A 510 -12.51 13.97 -42.49
N PRO A 511 -13.79 13.89 -42.06
CA PRO A 511 -14.92 13.56 -42.93
C PRO A 511 -15.00 14.44 -44.18
N SER A 512 -14.60 15.71 -44.08
CA SER A 512 -14.56 16.67 -45.19
C SER A 512 -13.53 16.36 -46.29
N LYS A 513 -12.62 15.40 -46.07
CA LYS A 513 -11.60 14.95 -47.01
C LYS A 513 -11.85 13.53 -47.53
N LEU A 514 -12.93 12.88 -47.11
CA LEU A 514 -13.40 11.60 -47.68
C LEU A 514 -14.12 11.89 -49.01
N ARG A 515 -13.93 11.01 -50.01
CA ARG A 515 -14.53 11.18 -51.35
C ARG A 515 -15.83 10.42 -51.50
#